data_AF-A0AAW4VSN5-F1
#
_entry.id   AF-A0AAW4VSN5-F1
#
_cell.length_a   1.000
_cell.length_b   1.000
_cell.length_c   1.000
_cell.angle_alpha   90.00
_cell.angle_beta   90.00
_cell.angle_gamma   90.00
#
_symmetry.space_group_name_H-M   'P 1'
#
loop_
_entity.id
_entity.type
_entity.pdbx_description
1 polymer ?
#
loop_
_entity_poly.entity_id
_entity_poly.type
_entity_poly.pdbx_seq_one_letter_code
_entity_poly.pdbx_strand_id
1 'polypeptide(L)'
;MNKLVKRLLTGTLAFATILTALPVTAVHASGNQYWTESAERVGYIEHVMNDGSIKSTFNEGHMKVEGETAYCVDINTSFKNGYKTRSDASTRMSSDQIADVALSLEYVKQYTASHTNLNYKQGYLLEQCVVWQRLSEQLGWQCDNVRASYNEISQAVQNEAYAGAKAFVKANKGRYECGGYIYTGEGQDIGQFWAKLNVGNAKVKKTSSNPTVTDGNANYSFEGATFGVYSDKGCNSQLATLTADGNGDTKEVEVKAGIVYIKELSAPKGYKLDSTVHALNVEVGKTATLTVADTPKVTATLIDLFKIDMETGKSTPQGNASLEGAEFTWSYYDGYYNADNLPAKATRTWTTKTVAEKDSDGTIHYVSRLADSYKVSGDSFYTQDGKNVLPLGTLTVTETKAPNGYLLDGVYMQTDGSSEQIKGTYLTQISEAGELAVLSGSNQYSVSDKVIRGGVKIQKRDLETKDTKAQGSATLQYTEFNIISLNDSPVLVEGKLYNKNETVKKIQTGIDGIASTSADLLPYGKYRLEESKAPEGYLADGAKAIDFSITEDGKIVDLTDKSHSVYNQIKRGDIEGVKIGAGTHKRLA
;
A
#
# COMPACT_ATOMS: atom_id res chain seq x y z
N MET A 1 38.59 -32.21 48.75
CA MET A 1 38.46 -33.65 49.13
C MET A 1 37.31 -34.20 48.31
N ASN A 2 37.39 -35.21 47.45
CA ASN A 2 38.32 -36.29 47.11
C ASN A 2 38.10 -36.59 45.60
N LYS A 3 39.11 -36.76 44.71
CA LYS A 3 39.98 -37.94 44.49
C LYS A 3 39.14 -39.24 44.43
N LEU A 4 39.18 -40.15 43.46
CA LEU A 4 40.23 -40.83 42.68
C LEU A 4 39.45 -41.91 41.85
N VAL A 5 39.77 -42.31 40.62
CA VAL A 5 40.65 -43.44 40.20
C VAL A 5 40.56 -43.48 38.64
N LYS A 6 41.61 -43.17 37.84
CA LYS A 6 42.64 -44.06 37.21
C LYS A 6 42.03 -45.16 36.29
N ARG A 7 42.53 -45.55 35.10
CA ARG A 7 43.78 -45.31 34.32
C ARG A 7 43.68 -46.09 32.97
N LEU A 8 44.21 -45.54 31.87
CA LEU A 8 45.19 -46.12 30.90
C LEU A 8 45.34 -45.10 29.72
N LEU A 9 46.36 -44.23 29.62
CA LEU A 9 47.74 -44.41 29.07
C LEU A 9 47.73 -44.96 27.63
N THR A 10 48.18 -44.24 26.60
CA THR A 10 49.59 -43.86 26.26
C THR A 10 49.56 -42.84 25.09
N GLY A 11 50.41 -41.81 24.90
CA GLY A 11 51.59 -41.33 25.61
C GLY A 11 52.11 -39.98 25.05
N THR A 12 52.84 -39.27 25.92
CA THR A 12 53.97 -38.30 25.73
C THR A 12 53.73 -37.06 24.85
N LEU A 13 53.62 -35.82 25.33
CA LEU A 13 54.39 -34.99 26.28
C LEU A 13 55.83 -34.64 25.85
N ALA A 14 56.03 -33.37 25.48
CA ALA A 14 57.26 -32.63 25.74
C ALA A 14 56.89 -31.19 26.13
N PHE A 15 57.40 -30.78 27.29
CA PHE A 15 57.21 -29.49 27.96
C PHE A 15 58.56 -28.75 27.94
N ALA A 16 58.50 -27.45 28.24
CA ALA A 16 59.63 -26.54 28.51
C ALA A 16 60.29 -25.96 27.24
N THR A 17 60.57 -24.66 27.13
CA THR A 17 61.08 -23.75 28.14
C THR A 17 60.83 -22.32 27.64
N ILE A 18 60.30 -21.45 28.51
CA ILE A 18 60.43 -19.99 28.34
C ILE A 18 61.89 -19.67 28.68
N LEU A 19 62.68 -19.33 27.66
CA LEU A 19 64.02 -18.78 27.82
C LEU A 19 64.07 -17.44 27.10
N THR A 20 64.22 -16.38 27.88
CA THR A 20 64.61 -15.05 27.43
C THR A 20 65.97 -15.14 26.73
N ALA A 21 65.97 -15.10 25.40
CA ALA A 21 67.14 -14.75 24.61
C ALA A 21 66.82 -13.42 23.91
N LEU A 22 67.37 -12.32 24.46
CA LEU A 22 67.59 -11.10 23.69
C LEU A 22 68.46 -11.46 22.49
N PRO A 23 68.05 -11.20 21.24
CA PRO A 23 69.02 -10.98 20.19
C PRO A 23 69.52 -9.54 20.38
N VAL A 24 70.65 -9.38 21.05
CA VAL A 24 71.52 -8.24 20.74
C VAL A 24 72.28 -8.61 19.49
N THR A 25 71.70 -8.32 18.32
CA THR A 25 72.45 -8.10 17.09
C THR A 25 71.71 -7.11 16.22
N ALA A 26 72.34 -5.94 16.13
CA ALA A 26 72.17 -4.88 15.13
C ALA A 26 70.81 -4.19 15.07
N VAL A 27 70.82 -2.91 15.48
CA VAL A 27 70.15 -1.86 14.73
C VAL A 27 70.65 -1.94 13.28
N HIS A 28 70.00 -2.75 12.45
CA HIS A 28 70.06 -2.58 11.01
C HIS A 28 69.05 -1.51 10.66
N ALA A 29 69.51 -0.26 10.65
CA ALA A 29 69.04 0.66 9.64
C ALA A 29 69.36 0.02 8.27
N SER A 30 68.36 -0.60 7.65
CA SER A 30 68.44 -1.22 6.32
C SER A 30 67.00 -1.22 5.81
N GLY A 31 66.45 -0.07 5.43
CA GLY A 31 66.78 0.61 4.19
C GLY A 31 65.84 0.07 3.12
N ASN A 32 64.96 0.89 2.54
CA ASN A 32 64.01 0.51 1.49
C ASN A 32 64.72 0.15 0.16
N GLN A 33 65.80 -0.63 0.20
CA GLN A 33 66.68 -0.94 -0.92
C GLN A 33 66.29 -2.28 -1.55
N TYR A 34 66.08 -2.27 -2.87
CA TYR A 34 65.66 -3.40 -3.69
C TYR A 34 66.69 -3.63 -4.78
N TRP A 35 67.02 -4.89 -5.08
CA TRP A 35 67.94 -5.20 -6.16
C TRP A 35 67.23 -5.00 -7.50
N THR A 36 67.89 -4.26 -8.38
CA THR A 36 67.39 -3.97 -9.72
C THR A 36 68.41 -4.41 -10.75
N GLU A 37 67.94 -5.09 -11.81
CA GLU A 37 68.81 -5.65 -12.81
C GLU A 37 68.22 -5.65 -14.21
N SER A 38 69.11 -5.60 -15.21
CA SER A 38 68.81 -5.92 -16.59
C SER A 38 69.08 -7.42 -16.81
N ALA A 39 68.05 -8.26 -16.68
CA ALA A 39 68.21 -9.72 -16.62
C ALA A 39 68.70 -10.34 -17.94
N GLU A 40 68.22 -9.83 -19.08
CA GLU A 40 68.66 -10.27 -20.41
C GLU A 40 68.46 -9.16 -21.45
N ARG A 41 69.05 -9.31 -22.64
CA ARG A 41 68.75 -8.42 -23.78
C ARG A 41 67.50 -8.90 -24.53
N VAL A 42 66.59 -7.97 -24.78
CA VAL A 42 65.25 -8.26 -25.34
C VAL A 42 65.07 -7.74 -26.77
N GLY A 43 65.89 -6.80 -27.22
CA GLY A 43 65.88 -6.30 -28.59
C GLY A 43 66.20 -4.81 -28.64
N TYR A 44 65.98 -4.18 -29.79
CA TYR A 44 66.34 -2.77 -30.00
C TYR A 44 65.16 -1.81 -29.88
N ILE A 45 65.35 -0.69 -29.16
CA ILE A 45 64.43 0.46 -29.10
C ILE A 45 65.09 1.67 -29.77
N GLU A 46 64.32 2.37 -30.59
CA GLU A 46 64.71 3.63 -31.24
C GLU A 46 64.12 4.81 -30.44
N HIS A 47 65.00 5.67 -29.91
CA HIS A 47 64.64 6.92 -29.25
C HIS A 47 64.27 7.95 -30.33
N VAL A 48 63.02 7.88 -30.80
CA VAL A 48 62.50 8.76 -31.83
C VAL A 48 61.97 10.03 -31.20
N MET A 49 62.50 11.18 -31.62
CA MET A 49 62.03 12.50 -31.22
C MET A 49 60.73 12.87 -31.96
N ASN A 50 59.98 13.84 -31.46
CA ASN A 50 58.71 14.28 -32.05
C ASN A 50 58.85 14.85 -33.47
N ASP A 51 60.04 15.33 -33.85
CA ASP A 51 60.36 15.76 -35.21
C ASP A 51 60.66 14.59 -36.19
N GLY A 52 60.63 13.35 -35.70
CA GLY A 52 60.88 12.13 -36.45
C GLY A 52 62.35 11.69 -36.50
N SER A 53 63.28 12.47 -35.94
CA SER A 53 64.69 12.09 -35.86
C SER A 53 64.94 10.98 -34.83
N ILE A 54 65.88 10.08 -35.10
CA ILE A 54 66.33 9.06 -34.14
C ILE A 54 67.52 9.62 -33.37
N LYS A 55 67.32 9.93 -32.08
CA LYS A 55 68.36 10.46 -31.19
C LYS A 55 69.39 9.39 -30.80
N SER A 56 68.92 8.18 -30.55
CA SER A 56 69.76 7.03 -30.18
C SER A 56 69.02 5.71 -30.40
N THR A 57 69.77 4.61 -30.47
CA THR A 57 69.22 3.25 -30.46
C THR A 57 69.74 2.52 -29.24
N PHE A 58 68.84 1.94 -28.45
CA PHE A 58 69.15 1.16 -27.25
C PHE A 58 69.04 -0.32 -27.55
N ASN A 59 70.00 -1.13 -27.10
CA ASN A 59 69.80 -2.57 -26.97
C ASN A 59 69.15 -2.81 -25.61
N GLU A 60 67.82 -2.86 -25.58
CA GLU A 60 67.04 -2.84 -24.36
C GLU A 60 67.24 -4.13 -23.55
N GLY A 61 67.27 -3.98 -22.23
CA GLY A 61 67.28 -5.10 -21.31
C GLY A 61 65.91 -5.36 -20.70
N HIS A 62 65.61 -6.60 -20.32
CA HIS A 62 64.44 -6.89 -19.48
C HIS A 62 64.74 -6.44 -18.05
N MET A 63 64.21 -5.29 -17.65
CA MET A 63 64.41 -4.77 -16.30
C MET A 63 63.59 -5.59 -15.30
N LYS A 64 64.22 -5.94 -14.18
CA LYS A 64 63.60 -6.64 -13.07
C LYS A 64 63.88 -5.97 -11.74
N VAL A 65 62.90 -6.04 -10.85
CA VAL A 65 63.04 -5.75 -9.42
C VAL A 65 62.59 -6.96 -8.65
N GLU A 66 63.48 -7.55 -7.86
CA GLU A 66 63.19 -8.77 -7.09
C GLU A 66 62.57 -9.89 -7.95
N GLY A 67 63.02 -10.02 -9.21
CA GLY A 67 62.54 -11.04 -10.15
C GLY A 67 61.28 -10.67 -10.96
N GLU A 68 60.57 -9.62 -10.58
CA GLU A 68 59.37 -9.13 -11.27
C GLU A 68 59.70 -8.09 -12.34
N THR A 69 58.96 -8.07 -13.44
CA THR A 69 59.13 -7.07 -14.52
C THR A 69 59.02 -5.65 -13.97
N ALA A 70 59.95 -4.79 -14.37
CA ALA A 70 59.92 -3.36 -14.16
C ALA A 70 60.21 -2.64 -15.48
N TYR A 71 59.97 -1.34 -15.52
CA TYR A 71 60.15 -0.53 -16.72
C TYR A 71 61.02 0.67 -16.40
N CYS A 72 61.92 1.00 -17.30
CA CYS A 72 62.64 2.25 -17.34
C CYS A 72 61.67 3.44 -17.35
N VAL A 73 61.82 4.39 -16.42
CA VAL A 73 60.94 5.59 -16.30
C VAL A 73 61.68 6.90 -16.56
N ASP A 74 62.87 6.86 -17.17
CA ASP A 74 63.58 8.05 -17.67
C ASP A 74 64.49 7.71 -18.86
N ILE A 75 63.94 7.80 -20.07
CA ILE A 75 64.62 7.46 -21.32
C ILE A 75 65.95 8.21 -21.55
N ASN A 76 66.21 9.31 -20.82
CA ASN A 76 67.42 10.12 -20.99
C ASN A 76 68.61 9.63 -20.14
N THR A 77 68.40 8.67 -19.24
CA THR A 77 69.43 8.17 -18.34
C THR A 77 69.74 6.70 -18.63
N SER A 78 71.02 6.31 -18.60
CA SER A 78 71.41 4.90 -18.75
C SER A 78 71.17 4.10 -17.47
N PHE A 79 70.61 2.90 -17.61
CA PHE A 79 70.39 1.98 -16.49
C PHE A 79 71.71 1.38 -15.96
N LYS A 80 71.77 1.15 -14.65
CA LYS A 80 72.84 0.40 -13.99
C LYS A 80 72.23 -0.60 -13.01
N ASN A 81 72.70 -1.84 -13.04
CA ASN A 81 72.34 -2.84 -12.04
C ASN A 81 72.80 -2.36 -10.66
N GLY A 82 71.98 -2.57 -9.63
CA GLY A 82 72.30 -2.16 -8.28
C GLY A 82 71.09 -2.04 -7.37
N TYR A 83 71.37 -1.70 -6.11
CA TYR A 83 70.34 -1.42 -5.12
C TYR A 83 69.73 -0.04 -5.34
N LYS A 84 68.38 0.01 -5.41
CA LYS A 84 67.59 1.25 -5.53
C LYS A 84 66.59 1.37 -4.40
N THR A 85 66.27 2.60 -4.03
CA THR A 85 65.29 2.92 -2.97
C THR A 85 63.88 2.93 -3.53
N ARG A 86 62.96 2.16 -2.94
CA ARG A 86 61.55 2.15 -3.36
C ARG A 86 60.76 3.30 -2.73
N SER A 87 59.93 3.93 -3.56
CA SER A 87 58.91 4.90 -3.17
C SER A 87 57.58 4.58 -3.87
N ASP A 88 56.46 5.01 -3.30
CA ASP A 88 55.18 4.94 -3.99
C ASP A 88 55.20 5.89 -5.20
N ALA A 89 54.63 5.49 -6.34
CA ALA A 89 54.62 6.32 -7.54
C ALA A 89 53.90 7.66 -7.31
N SER A 90 52.94 7.74 -6.38
CA SER A 90 52.25 8.98 -6.00
C SER A 90 53.18 10.05 -5.40
N THR A 91 54.40 9.68 -4.99
CA THR A 91 55.40 10.65 -4.54
C THR A 91 55.98 11.49 -5.68
N ARG A 92 55.83 11.05 -6.94
CA ARG A 92 56.40 11.71 -8.13
C ARG A 92 55.42 11.93 -9.28
N MET A 93 54.31 11.20 -9.29
CA MET A 93 53.31 11.21 -10.34
C MET A 93 51.92 11.47 -9.77
N SER A 94 51.09 12.22 -10.50
CA SER A 94 49.67 12.38 -10.15
C SER A 94 48.90 11.07 -10.35
N SER A 95 47.73 10.95 -9.73
CA SER A 95 46.85 9.78 -9.93
C SER A 95 46.50 9.56 -11.40
N ASP A 96 46.30 10.64 -12.16
CA ASP A 96 45.99 10.57 -13.59
C ASP A 96 47.19 10.08 -14.40
N GLN A 97 48.41 10.49 -14.03
CA GLN A 97 49.64 10.02 -14.66
C GLN A 97 49.89 8.53 -14.39
N ILE A 98 49.70 8.09 -13.15
CA ILE A 98 49.81 6.68 -12.76
C ILE A 98 48.78 5.83 -13.49
N ALA A 99 47.52 6.29 -13.52
CA ALA A 99 46.45 5.58 -14.20
C ALA A 99 46.70 5.45 -15.70
N ASP A 100 47.20 6.49 -16.35
CA ASP A 100 47.52 6.49 -17.78
C ASP A 100 48.61 5.47 -18.13
N VAL A 101 49.70 5.42 -17.36
CA VAL A 101 50.77 4.42 -17.55
C VAL A 101 50.27 3.01 -17.22
N ALA A 102 49.62 2.82 -16.06
CA ALA A 102 49.17 1.52 -15.60
C ALA A 102 48.11 0.88 -16.53
N LEU A 103 47.13 1.66 -16.99
CA LEU A 103 46.11 1.18 -17.92
C LEU A 103 46.69 0.93 -19.32
N SER A 104 47.66 1.74 -19.76
CA SER A 104 48.36 1.49 -21.03
C SER A 104 49.12 0.17 -20.99
N LEU A 105 49.84 -0.10 -19.89
CA LEU A 105 50.52 -1.37 -19.67
C LEU A 105 49.54 -2.54 -19.60
N GLU A 106 48.43 -2.38 -18.88
CA GLU A 106 47.38 -3.40 -18.79
C GLU A 106 46.81 -3.74 -20.17
N TYR A 107 46.55 -2.72 -21.01
CA TYR A 107 46.14 -2.96 -22.39
C TYR A 107 47.21 -3.70 -23.20
N VAL A 108 48.48 -3.28 -23.13
CA VAL A 108 49.55 -3.94 -23.90
C VAL A 108 49.74 -5.40 -23.46
N LYS A 109 49.56 -5.72 -22.17
CA LYS A 109 49.54 -7.10 -21.66
C LYS A 109 48.38 -7.90 -22.25
N GLN A 110 47.18 -7.33 -22.31
CA GLN A 110 46.02 -7.97 -22.95
C GLN A 110 46.23 -8.15 -24.47
N TYR A 111 46.78 -7.13 -25.13
CA TYR A 111 47.08 -7.15 -26.57
C TYR A 111 48.11 -8.23 -26.90
N THR A 112 49.22 -8.30 -26.16
CA THR A 112 50.26 -9.31 -26.38
C THR A 112 49.75 -10.73 -26.08
N ALA A 113 48.91 -10.89 -25.05
CA ALA A 113 48.26 -12.17 -24.77
C ALA A 113 47.31 -12.64 -25.89
N SER A 114 46.64 -11.72 -26.60
CA SER A 114 45.75 -12.05 -27.72
C SER A 114 46.47 -12.21 -29.07
N HIS A 115 47.70 -11.72 -29.20
CA HIS A 115 48.50 -11.77 -30.44
C HIS A 115 49.62 -12.81 -30.34
N THR A 116 49.27 -14.08 -30.57
CA THR A 116 50.16 -15.25 -30.39
C THR A 116 51.40 -15.27 -31.30
N ASN A 117 51.47 -14.39 -32.29
CA ASN A 117 52.63 -14.18 -33.14
C ASN A 117 53.73 -13.31 -32.48
N LEU A 118 53.44 -12.67 -31.35
CA LEU A 118 54.42 -11.93 -30.56
C LEU A 118 55.04 -12.82 -29.48
N ASN A 119 56.36 -12.84 -29.39
CA ASN A 119 57.06 -13.51 -28.30
C ASN A 119 57.14 -12.61 -27.05
N TYR A 120 57.54 -13.17 -25.91
CA TYR A 120 57.60 -12.42 -24.64
C TYR A 120 58.57 -11.23 -24.67
N LYS A 121 59.65 -11.30 -25.47
CA LYS A 121 60.61 -10.19 -25.63
C LYS A 121 59.99 -9.03 -26.39
N GLN A 122 59.29 -9.33 -27.47
CA GLN A 122 58.51 -8.35 -28.22
C GLN A 122 57.40 -7.74 -27.36
N GLY A 123 56.74 -8.55 -26.51
CA GLY A 123 55.78 -8.04 -25.54
C GLY A 123 56.39 -7.02 -24.58
N TYR A 124 57.52 -7.35 -23.96
CA TYR A 124 58.24 -6.41 -23.09
C TYR A 124 58.70 -5.14 -23.82
N LEU A 125 59.18 -5.24 -25.06
CA LEU A 125 59.56 -4.05 -25.85
C LEU A 125 58.38 -3.10 -26.06
N LEU A 126 57.18 -3.62 -26.35
CA LEU A 126 55.96 -2.82 -26.46
C LEU A 126 55.60 -2.17 -25.12
N GLU A 127 55.69 -2.92 -24.01
CA GLU A 127 55.42 -2.42 -22.67
C GLU A 127 56.39 -1.30 -22.28
N GLN A 128 57.69 -1.46 -22.54
CA GLN A 128 58.70 -0.45 -22.25
C GLN A 128 58.51 0.81 -23.10
N CYS A 129 58.22 0.65 -24.40
CA CYS A 129 57.94 1.78 -25.27
C CYS A 129 56.69 2.54 -24.85
N VAL A 130 55.59 1.84 -24.49
CA VAL A 130 54.35 2.52 -24.08
C VAL A 130 54.57 3.34 -22.81
N VAL A 131 55.34 2.85 -21.84
CA VAL A 131 55.71 3.61 -20.63
C VAL A 131 56.40 4.92 -21.00
N TRP A 132 57.41 4.88 -21.87
CA TRP A 132 58.10 6.09 -22.30
C TRP A 132 57.24 7.01 -23.16
N GLN A 133 56.37 6.50 -24.03
CA GLN A 133 55.43 7.33 -24.78
C GLN A 133 54.48 8.08 -23.84
N ARG A 134 53.87 7.39 -22.86
CA ARG A 134 52.96 8.02 -21.90
C ARG A 134 53.69 9.04 -21.02
N LEU A 135 54.86 8.70 -20.49
CA LEU A 135 55.65 9.62 -19.66
C LEU A 135 56.19 10.81 -20.47
N SER A 136 56.59 10.62 -21.72
CA SER A 136 57.03 11.71 -22.60
C SER A 136 55.92 12.73 -22.83
N GLU A 137 54.69 12.27 -23.12
CA GLU A 137 53.53 13.16 -23.27
C GLU A 137 53.26 13.97 -21.99
N GLN A 138 53.47 13.36 -20.82
CA GLN A 138 53.19 13.96 -19.52
C GLN A 138 54.30 14.89 -19.00
N LEU A 139 55.57 14.57 -19.31
CA LEU A 139 56.76 15.26 -18.79
C LEU A 139 57.46 16.12 -19.86
N GLY A 140 56.96 16.11 -21.09
CA GLY A 140 57.41 16.96 -22.18
C GLY A 140 58.77 16.58 -22.76
N TRP A 141 59.14 15.30 -22.73
CA TRP A 141 60.46 14.83 -23.21
C TRP A 141 60.65 14.92 -24.73
N GLN A 142 59.58 15.20 -25.48
CA GLN A 142 59.60 15.30 -26.95
C GLN A 142 59.97 13.99 -27.66
N CYS A 143 59.69 12.84 -27.07
CA CYS A 143 59.94 11.52 -27.63
C CYS A 143 58.70 10.61 -27.61
N ASP A 144 57.54 11.19 -27.92
CA ASP A 144 56.22 10.53 -27.86
C ASP A 144 56.10 9.40 -28.91
N ASN A 145 57.05 9.32 -29.83
CA ASN A 145 57.13 8.34 -30.91
C ASN A 145 58.18 7.24 -30.67
N VAL A 146 58.76 7.15 -29.46
CA VAL A 146 59.69 6.05 -29.10
C VAL A 146 59.08 4.70 -29.43
N ARG A 147 59.88 3.81 -30.02
CA ARG A 147 59.38 2.56 -30.61
C ARG A 147 60.42 1.45 -30.57
N ALA A 148 59.97 0.20 -30.59
CA ALA A 148 60.85 -0.91 -30.92
C ALA A 148 61.33 -0.76 -32.38
N SER A 149 62.55 -1.19 -32.69
CA SER A 149 63.04 -1.15 -34.07
C SER A 149 62.11 -1.96 -34.97
N TYR A 150 61.90 -1.50 -36.20
CA TYR A 150 60.98 -2.17 -37.12
C TYR A 150 61.41 -3.58 -37.53
N ASN A 151 62.69 -3.93 -37.31
CA ASN A 151 63.18 -5.28 -37.45
C ASN A 151 62.71 -6.22 -36.32
N GLU A 152 62.40 -5.66 -35.14
CA GLU A 152 61.89 -6.41 -33.98
C GLU A 152 60.36 -6.54 -34.06
N ILE A 153 59.67 -5.42 -34.30
CA ILE A 153 58.21 -5.35 -34.33
C ILE A 153 57.78 -4.40 -35.44
N SER A 154 56.93 -4.87 -36.35
CA SER A 154 56.47 -4.07 -37.48
C SER A 154 55.76 -2.79 -37.03
N GLN A 155 55.87 -1.73 -37.84
CA GLN A 155 55.21 -0.46 -37.57
C GLN A 155 53.69 -0.62 -37.37
N ALA A 156 53.05 -1.50 -38.15
CA ALA A 156 51.61 -1.73 -38.08
C ALA A 156 51.18 -2.24 -36.69
N VAL A 157 51.89 -3.23 -36.15
CA VAL A 157 51.60 -3.81 -34.82
C VAL A 157 51.81 -2.77 -33.71
N GLN A 158 52.90 -2.01 -33.79
CA GLN A 158 53.18 -0.96 -32.81
C GLN A 158 52.11 0.14 -32.81
N ASN A 159 51.73 0.62 -34.01
CA ASN A 159 50.70 1.63 -34.16
C ASN A 159 49.35 1.16 -33.60
N GLU A 160 48.97 -0.10 -33.86
CA GLU A 160 47.75 -0.70 -33.32
C GLU A 160 47.79 -0.78 -31.80
N ALA A 161 48.87 -1.34 -31.22
CA ALA A 161 49.01 -1.53 -29.79
C ALA A 161 48.96 -0.18 -29.03
N TYR A 162 49.69 0.84 -29.49
CA TYR A 162 49.72 2.13 -28.80
C TYR A 162 48.44 2.95 -29.00
N ALA A 163 47.83 2.91 -30.18
CA ALA A 163 46.51 3.53 -30.39
C ALA A 163 45.44 2.86 -29.51
N GLY A 164 45.48 1.53 -29.42
CA GLY A 164 44.62 0.73 -28.55
C GLY A 164 44.82 1.05 -27.07
N ALA A 165 46.07 1.22 -26.61
CA ALA A 165 46.38 1.61 -25.24
C ALA A 165 45.75 2.96 -24.88
N LYS A 166 45.92 3.98 -25.74
CA LYS A 166 45.30 5.31 -25.54
C LYS A 166 43.77 5.23 -25.50
N ALA A 167 43.17 4.42 -26.40
CA ALA A 167 41.73 4.20 -26.40
C ALA A 167 41.24 3.48 -25.13
N PHE A 168 41.99 2.49 -24.66
CA PHE A 168 41.68 1.72 -23.45
C PHE A 168 41.76 2.59 -22.19
N VAL A 169 42.80 3.41 -22.04
CA VAL A 169 42.92 4.38 -20.93
C VAL A 169 41.68 5.27 -20.90
N LYS A 170 41.29 5.84 -22.05
CA LYS A 170 40.14 6.74 -22.17
C LYS A 170 38.82 6.04 -21.79
N ALA A 171 38.62 4.81 -22.24
CA ALA A 171 37.40 4.05 -21.98
C ALA A 171 37.30 3.52 -20.54
N ASN A 172 38.42 3.38 -19.84
CA ASN A 172 38.49 2.75 -18.52
C ASN A 172 38.83 3.70 -17.37
N LYS A 173 38.80 5.02 -17.61
CA LYS A 173 39.06 6.02 -16.57
C LYS A 173 38.09 5.83 -15.40
N GLY A 174 38.64 5.61 -14.21
CA GLY A 174 37.86 5.40 -12.97
C GLY A 174 37.34 3.99 -12.72
N ARG A 175 37.50 3.04 -13.67
CA ARG A 175 37.07 1.63 -13.53
C ARG A 175 38.11 0.75 -12.83
N TYR A 176 39.36 1.19 -12.76
CA TYR A 176 40.47 0.44 -12.18
C TYR A 176 41.01 1.13 -10.93
N GLU A 177 41.51 0.33 -10.00
CA GLU A 177 42.47 0.77 -9.00
C GLU A 177 43.88 0.66 -9.59
N CYS A 178 44.49 1.81 -9.85
CA CYS A 178 45.82 1.91 -10.42
C CYS A 178 46.84 2.32 -9.36
N GLY A 179 48.04 1.76 -9.44
CA GLY A 179 49.14 2.14 -8.56
C GLY A 179 50.49 1.79 -9.17
N GLY A 180 51.55 2.19 -8.49
CA GLY A 180 52.90 1.87 -8.91
C GLY A 180 53.94 2.12 -7.83
N TYR A 181 55.14 1.58 -8.04
CA TYR A 181 56.34 1.87 -7.26
C TYR A 181 57.41 2.44 -8.17
N ILE A 182 58.16 3.44 -7.68
CA ILE A 182 59.33 4.01 -8.34
C ILE A 182 60.58 3.70 -7.52
N TYR A 183 61.62 3.22 -8.21
CA TYR A 183 62.88 2.80 -7.63
C TYR A 183 63.99 3.76 -8.06
N THR A 184 64.55 4.50 -7.09
CA THR A 184 65.55 5.55 -7.33
C THR A 184 66.93 5.18 -6.82
N GLY A 185 67.98 5.52 -7.56
CA GLY A 185 69.36 5.22 -7.15
C GLY A 185 70.37 5.53 -8.24
N GLU A 186 71.48 4.80 -8.27
CA GLU A 186 72.49 5.02 -9.31
C GLU A 186 71.98 4.60 -10.70
N GLY A 187 72.20 5.45 -11.71
CA GLY A 187 71.67 5.24 -13.07
C GLY A 187 70.17 5.51 -13.19
N GLN A 188 69.56 5.04 -14.27
CA GLN A 188 68.15 5.29 -14.59
C GLN A 188 67.18 4.76 -13.53
N ASP A 189 66.16 5.54 -13.19
CA ASP A 189 65.06 5.11 -12.34
C ASP A 189 64.16 4.12 -13.08
N ILE A 190 63.58 3.17 -12.35
CA ILE A 190 62.64 2.19 -12.90
C ILE A 190 61.34 2.17 -12.10
N GLY A 191 60.27 1.73 -12.74
CA GLY A 191 58.92 1.70 -12.17
C GLY A 191 58.22 0.36 -12.38
N GLN A 192 57.40 -0.02 -11.42
CA GLN A 192 56.42 -1.10 -11.55
C GLN A 192 55.03 -0.49 -11.44
N PHE A 193 54.12 -0.84 -12.33
CA PHE A 193 52.76 -0.30 -12.35
C PHE A 193 51.74 -1.43 -12.45
N TRP A 194 50.58 -1.24 -11.83
CA TRP A 194 49.47 -2.18 -11.88
C TRP A 194 48.14 -1.45 -12.06
N ALA A 195 47.22 -2.11 -12.76
CA ALA A 195 45.82 -1.71 -12.83
C ALA A 195 44.97 -2.94 -12.47
N LYS A 196 44.11 -2.81 -11.45
CA LYS A 196 43.18 -3.88 -11.05
C LYS A 196 41.76 -3.41 -11.29
N LEU A 197 40.99 -4.15 -12.09
CA LEU A 197 39.59 -3.82 -12.34
C LEU A 197 38.85 -3.75 -10.99
N ASN A 198 38.20 -2.62 -10.72
CA ASN A 198 37.63 -2.29 -9.41
C ASN A 198 36.18 -1.82 -9.55
N VAL A 199 35.40 -2.56 -10.34
CA VAL A 199 33.98 -2.32 -10.57
C VAL A 199 33.15 -3.52 -10.15
N GLY A 200 31.90 -3.27 -9.80
CA GLY A 200 30.83 -4.26 -9.68
C GLY A 200 29.54 -3.67 -10.22
N ASN A 201 28.42 -4.35 -10.02
CA ASN A 201 27.12 -3.91 -10.50
C ASN A 201 26.17 -3.61 -9.34
N ALA A 202 25.38 -2.55 -9.49
CA ALA A 202 24.25 -2.24 -8.61
C ALA A 202 22.92 -2.53 -9.33
N LYS A 203 21.96 -3.07 -8.59
CA LYS A 203 20.60 -3.35 -9.05
C LYS A 203 19.60 -3.05 -7.93
N VAL A 204 18.37 -2.71 -8.30
CA VAL A 204 17.26 -2.55 -7.35
C VAL A 204 16.18 -3.59 -7.63
N LYS A 205 15.55 -4.09 -6.55
CA LYS A 205 14.33 -4.89 -6.58
C LYS A 205 13.23 -4.16 -5.79
N LYS A 206 12.23 -3.64 -6.50
CA LYS A 206 11.03 -3.04 -5.94
C LYS A 206 10.09 -4.11 -5.41
N THR A 207 9.51 -3.85 -4.25
CA THR A 207 8.47 -4.67 -3.64
C THR A 207 7.39 -3.79 -2.99
N SER A 208 6.27 -4.40 -2.61
CA SER A 208 5.24 -3.79 -1.78
C SER A 208 5.51 -4.11 -0.32
N SER A 209 5.36 -3.12 0.56
CA SER A 209 5.35 -3.34 2.01
C SER A 209 4.05 -3.97 2.52
N ASN A 210 2.98 -3.97 1.70
CA ASN A 210 1.70 -4.59 2.03
C ASN A 210 1.10 -5.34 0.81
N PRO A 211 1.62 -6.54 0.49
CA PRO A 211 1.14 -7.34 -0.65
C PRO A 211 -0.35 -7.66 -0.58
N THR A 212 -0.94 -7.75 0.61
CA THR A 212 -2.37 -8.07 0.77
C THR A 212 -3.29 -7.02 0.14
N VAL A 213 -2.83 -5.77 0.00
CA VAL A 213 -3.52 -4.64 -0.62
C VAL A 213 -3.28 -4.59 -2.14
N THR A 214 -2.10 -5.02 -2.59
CA THR A 214 -1.59 -4.74 -3.94
C THR A 214 -1.63 -5.95 -4.87
N ASP A 215 -1.51 -7.16 -4.35
CA ASP A 215 -1.43 -8.38 -5.16
C ASP A 215 -2.71 -8.62 -5.94
N GLY A 216 -2.59 -8.80 -7.26
CA GLY A 216 -3.72 -8.99 -8.17
C GLY A 216 -4.46 -7.71 -8.55
N ASN A 217 -4.12 -6.56 -7.98
CA ASN A 217 -4.76 -5.29 -8.27
C ASN A 217 -3.94 -4.43 -9.23
N ALA A 218 -4.39 -4.34 -10.49
CA ALA A 218 -3.75 -3.58 -11.57
C ALA A 218 -3.71 -2.05 -11.34
N ASN A 219 -4.34 -1.55 -10.28
CA ASN A 219 -4.18 -0.16 -9.85
C ASN A 219 -2.83 0.09 -9.15
N TYR A 220 -2.10 -0.97 -8.81
CA TYR A 220 -0.73 -0.91 -8.31
C TYR A 220 0.21 -1.51 -9.35
N SER A 221 1.35 -0.87 -9.59
CA SER A 221 2.41 -1.39 -10.44
C SER A 221 3.76 -1.01 -9.86
N PHE A 222 4.81 -1.77 -10.18
CA PHE A 222 6.19 -1.36 -9.93
C PHE A 222 6.84 -0.70 -11.15
N GLU A 223 6.21 -0.82 -12.31
CA GLU A 223 6.76 -0.33 -13.57
C GLU A 223 6.94 1.19 -13.54
N GLY A 224 8.11 1.64 -13.99
CA GLY A 224 8.42 3.06 -14.09
C GLY A 224 8.90 3.70 -12.79
N ALA A 225 9.01 2.96 -11.68
CA ALA A 225 9.73 3.45 -10.51
C ALA A 225 11.17 3.79 -10.91
N THR A 226 11.68 4.96 -10.52
CA THR A 226 13.05 5.38 -10.87
C THR A 226 13.90 5.62 -9.64
N PHE A 227 15.16 5.21 -9.73
CA PHE A 227 16.14 5.33 -8.66
C PHE A 227 17.40 6.00 -9.18
N GLY A 228 17.87 7.02 -8.47
CA GLY A 228 19.20 7.57 -8.70
C GLY A 228 20.23 6.77 -7.92
N VAL A 229 21.34 6.41 -8.59
CA VAL A 229 22.53 5.82 -7.95
C VAL A 229 23.58 6.91 -7.83
N TYR A 230 24.12 7.12 -6.64
CA TYR A 230 25.01 8.24 -6.30
C TYR A 230 26.31 7.75 -5.65
N SER A 231 27.40 8.47 -5.89
CA SER A 231 28.68 8.21 -5.21
C SER A 231 28.76 8.83 -3.81
N ASP A 232 27.87 9.76 -3.49
CA ASP A 232 27.84 10.46 -2.20
C ASP A 232 26.48 10.38 -1.51
N LYS A 233 26.50 10.37 -0.17
CA LYS A 233 25.29 10.28 0.67
C LYS A 233 24.35 11.46 0.49
N GLY A 234 24.86 12.62 0.07
CA GLY A 234 24.06 13.82 -0.18
C GLY A 234 23.30 13.77 -1.51
N CYS A 235 23.51 12.73 -2.32
CA CYS A 235 22.91 12.58 -3.65
C CYS A 235 23.23 13.75 -4.61
N ASN A 236 24.46 14.28 -4.55
CA ASN A 236 24.89 15.39 -5.40
C ASN A 236 25.58 14.93 -6.70
N SER A 237 26.17 13.73 -6.68
CA SER A 237 26.97 13.14 -7.76
C SER A 237 26.30 11.87 -8.28
N GLN A 238 25.36 12.04 -9.21
CA GLN A 238 24.63 10.92 -9.79
C GLN A 238 25.50 10.13 -10.77
N LEU A 239 25.59 8.83 -10.55
CA LEU A 239 26.31 7.87 -11.40
C LEU A 239 25.40 7.30 -12.49
N ALA A 240 24.14 7.03 -12.15
CA ALA A 240 23.18 6.42 -13.05
C ALA A 240 21.73 6.61 -12.59
N THR A 241 20.79 6.24 -13.46
CA THR A 241 19.38 6.06 -13.14
C THR A 241 18.98 4.62 -13.44
N LEU A 242 18.34 3.97 -12.47
CA LEU A 242 17.72 2.66 -12.63
C LEU A 242 16.21 2.85 -12.77
N THR A 243 15.59 2.07 -13.65
CA THR A 243 14.12 2.04 -13.83
C THR A 243 13.63 0.62 -13.60
N ALA A 244 12.62 0.47 -12.76
CA ALA A 244 12.01 -0.81 -12.48
C ALA A 244 11.02 -1.20 -13.59
N ASP A 245 11.03 -2.47 -13.96
CA ASP A 245 10.01 -3.09 -14.80
C ASP A 245 8.76 -3.45 -13.99
N GLY A 246 7.74 -4.02 -14.64
CA GLY A 246 6.50 -4.45 -13.98
C GLY A 246 6.68 -5.55 -12.93
N ASN A 247 7.79 -6.30 -12.95
CA ASN A 247 8.14 -7.26 -11.91
C ASN A 247 8.89 -6.60 -10.74
N GLY A 248 9.17 -5.30 -10.83
CA GLY A 248 9.96 -4.55 -9.86
C GLY A 248 11.47 -4.75 -10.02
N ASP A 249 11.96 -5.41 -11.06
CA ASP A 249 13.40 -5.57 -11.30
C ASP A 249 13.95 -4.39 -12.12
N THR A 250 15.15 -3.92 -11.78
CA THR A 250 15.89 -3.00 -12.65
C THR A 250 16.93 -3.75 -13.47
N LYS A 251 17.44 -3.12 -14.53
CA LYS A 251 18.71 -3.53 -15.12
C LYS A 251 19.87 -3.30 -14.15
N GLU A 252 20.98 -3.95 -14.39
CA GLU A 252 22.23 -3.71 -13.67
C GLU A 252 22.92 -2.45 -14.19
N VAL A 253 23.60 -1.72 -13.30
CA VAL A 253 24.52 -0.65 -13.68
C VAL A 253 25.89 -0.85 -13.06
N GLU A 254 26.92 -0.75 -13.90
CA GLU A 254 28.30 -0.85 -13.45
C GLU A 254 28.69 0.41 -12.64
N VAL A 255 29.28 0.19 -11.48
CA VAL A 255 29.79 1.24 -10.59
C VAL A 255 31.15 0.83 -10.03
N LYS A 256 31.95 1.81 -9.63
CA LYS A 256 33.17 1.53 -8.86
C LYS A 256 32.81 0.80 -7.57
N ALA A 257 33.53 -0.27 -7.26
CA ALA A 257 33.29 -1.06 -6.05
C ALA A 257 33.48 -0.21 -4.78
N GLY A 258 32.70 -0.51 -3.75
CA GLY A 258 32.54 0.30 -2.55
C GLY A 258 31.08 0.63 -2.27
N ILE A 259 30.84 1.63 -1.42
CA ILE A 259 29.48 2.05 -1.05
C ILE A 259 28.94 3.03 -2.09
N VAL A 260 27.78 2.71 -2.64
CA VAL A 260 26.94 3.65 -3.40
C VAL A 260 25.67 3.98 -2.61
N TYR A 261 25.03 5.08 -2.96
CA TYR A 261 23.79 5.53 -2.33
C TYR A 261 22.67 5.52 -3.37
N ILE A 262 21.53 4.96 -3.00
CA ILE A 262 20.38 4.80 -3.88
C ILE A 262 19.19 5.53 -3.27
N LYS A 263 18.55 6.39 -4.06
CA LYS A 263 17.37 7.15 -3.66
C LYS A 263 16.27 6.99 -4.70
N GLU A 264 15.06 6.72 -4.27
CA GLU A 264 13.90 6.74 -5.17
C GLU A 264 13.60 8.19 -5.60
N LEU A 265 13.46 8.38 -6.91
CA LEU A 265 13.21 9.68 -7.53
C LEU A 265 11.74 9.84 -7.91
N SER A 266 11.10 8.74 -8.30
CA SER A 266 9.68 8.67 -8.58
C SER A 266 9.13 7.33 -8.14
N ALA A 267 8.08 7.38 -7.31
CA ALA A 267 7.30 6.21 -6.95
C ALA A 267 6.56 5.69 -8.20
N PRO A 268 6.28 4.38 -8.26
CA PRO A 268 5.43 3.84 -9.29
C PRO A 268 3.94 4.01 -8.94
N LYS A 269 3.07 3.73 -9.91
CA LYS A 269 1.61 3.86 -9.80
C LYS A 269 1.07 3.16 -8.54
N GLY A 270 0.29 3.90 -7.74
CA GLY A 270 -0.35 3.38 -6.53
C GLY A 270 0.54 3.29 -5.29
N TYR A 271 1.80 3.73 -5.35
CA TYR A 271 2.73 3.68 -4.21
C TYR A 271 3.19 5.08 -3.79
N LYS A 272 3.40 5.25 -2.48
CA LYS A 272 4.00 6.47 -1.92
C LYS A 272 5.50 6.46 -2.17
N LEU A 273 6.08 7.63 -2.45
CA LEU A 273 7.51 7.79 -2.64
C LEU A 273 8.30 7.44 -1.38
N ASP A 274 9.27 6.53 -1.49
CA ASP A 274 10.27 6.31 -0.45
C ASP A 274 11.35 7.40 -0.52
N SER A 275 11.25 8.38 0.38
CA SER A 275 12.24 9.47 0.48
C SER A 275 13.59 9.05 1.09
N THR A 276 13.72 7.80 1.55
CA THR A 276 14.92 7.29 2.22
C THR A 276 16.10 7.15 1.24
N VAL A 277 17.29 7.53 1.71
CA VAL A 277 18.55 7.25 0.99
C VAL A 277 19.16 5.97 1.54
N HIS A 278 19.26 4.95 0.70
CA HIS A 278 19.77 3.62 1.04
C HIS A 278 21.25 3.51 0.67
N ALA A 279 22.06 2.91 1.55
CA ALA A 279 23.45 2.58 1.22
C ALA A 279 23.54 1.14 0.71
N LEU A 280 24.28 0.92 -0.38
CA LEU A 280 24.52 -0.41 -0.96
C LEU A 280 26.03 -0.62 -1.12
N ASN A 281 26.55 -1.69 -0.52
CA ASN A 281 27.95 -2.08 -0.69
C ASN A 281 28.10 -2.97 -1.93
N VAL A 282 28.92 -2.54 -2.89
CA VAL A 282 29.18 -3.24 -4.15
C VAL A 282 30.59 -3.83 -4.11
N GLU A 283 30.69 -5.14 -4.31
CA GLU A 283 31.96 -5.85 -4.36
C GLU A 283 32.47 -6.00 -5.79
N VAL A 284 33.79 -6.09 -5.95
CA VAL A 284 34.44 -6.24 -7.27
C VAL A 284 33.93 -7.50 -7.97
N GLY A 285 33.50 -7.34 -9.23
CA GLY A 285 33.06 -8.43 -10.10
C GLY A 285 31.71 -9.06 -9.71
N LYS A 286 30.96 -8.49 -8.75
CA LYS A 286 29.67 -9.00 -8.29
C LYS A 286 28.54 -8.00 -8.53
N THR A 287 27.32 -8.52 -8.62
CA THR A 287 26.09 -7.71 -8.58
C THR A 287 25.56 -7.64 -7.15
N ALA A 288 25.43 -6.43 -6.62
CA ALA A 288 24.73 -6.15 -5.38
C ALA A 288 23.28 -5.72 -5.71
N THR A 289 22.30 -6.30 -5.02
CA THR A 289 20.88 -5.96 -5.18
C THR A 289 20.35 -5.31 -3.91
N LEU A 290 19.77 -4.12 -4.04
CA LEU A 290 19.01 -3.46 -2.99
C LEU A 290 17.52 -3.77 -3.15
N THR A 291 16.88 -4.31 -2.12
CA THR A 291 15.41 -4.47 -2.09
C THR A 291 14.77 -3.26 -1.41
N VAL A 292 13.83 -2.61 -2.11
CA VAL A 292 13.12 -1.41 -1.61
C VAL A 292 11.62 -1.69 -1.59
N ALA A 293 11.00 -1.59 -0.42
CA ALA A 293 9.56 -1.83 -0.23
C ALA A 293 8.81 -0.49 -0.10
N ASP A 294 7.83 -0.25 -0.96
CA ASP A 294 7.01 0.98 -0.88
C ASP A 294 5.72 0.73 -0.12
N THR A 295 5.23 1.80 0.49
CA THR A 295 3.91 1.82 1.11
C THR A 295 2.85 2.07 0.05
N PRO A 296 1.88 1.15 -0.16
CA PRO A 296 0.80 1.41 -1.09
C PRO A 296 -0.09 2.57 -0.61
N LYS A 297 -0.62 3.30 -1.57
CA LYS A 297 -1.64 4.31 -1.37
C LYS A 297 -2.96 3.59 -1.08
N VAL A 298 -3.56 3.92 0.06
CA VAL A 298 -4.84 3.41 0.54
C VAL A 298 -5.60 4.55 1.20
N THR A 299 -6.92 4.47 1.26
CA THR A 299 -7.73 5.45 2.00
C THR A 299 -8.18 4.88 3.33
N ALA A 300 -8.03 5.68 4.40
CA ALA A 300 -8.63 5.42 5.70
C ALA A 300 -9.97 6.18 5.87
N THR A 301 -10.35 6.99 4.88
CA THR A 301 -11.64 7.68 4.85
C THR A 301 -12.69 6.69 4.34
N LEU A 302 -13.35 6.02 5.28
CA LEU A 302 -14.41 5.05 4.99
C LEU A 302 -15.78 5.73 4.96
N ILE A 303 -16.77 5.02 4.42
CA ILE A 303 -18.15 5.49 4.31
C ILE A 303 -18.90 5.20 5.61
N ASP A 304 -19.56 6.23 6.14
CA ASP A 304 -20.54 6.14 7.22
C ASP A 304 -21.97 6.22 6.65
N LEU A 305 -22.80 5.26 7.03
CA LEU A 305 -24.23 5.22 6.68
C LEU A 305 -25.07 5.50 7.93
N PHE A 306 -25.93 6.52 7.86
CA PHE A 306 -26.83 6.95 8.94
C PHE A 306 -28.27 6.59 8.58
N LYS A 307 -28.85 5.62 9.29
CA LYS A 307 -30.23 5.19 9.05
C LYS A 307 -31.22 6.22 9.58
N ILE A 308 -32.19 6.61 8.75
CA ILE A 308 -33.27 7.52 9.12
C ILE A 308 -34.62 7.00 8.65
N ASP A 309 -35.67 7.46 9.32
CA ASP A 309 -37.05 7.31 8.89
C ASP A 309 -37.34 8.27 7.73
N MET A 310 -37.78 7.75 6.59
CA MET A 310 -37.95 8.50 5.35
C MET A 310 -39.03 9.59 5.45
N GLU A 311 -40.10 9.35 6.21
CA GLU A 311 -41.24 10.26 6.25
C GLU A 311 -41.01 11.44 7.20
N THR A 312 -40.31 11.20 8.30
CA THR A 312 -39.97 12.23 9.29
C THR A 312 -38.62 12.89 9.01
N GLY A 313 -37.75 12.25 8.24
CA GLY A 313 -36.38 12.69 7.97
C GLY A 313 -35.47 12.65 9.20
N LYS A 314 -35.79 11.80 10.19
CA LYS A 314 -35.11 11.78 11.50
C LYS A 314 -34.51 10.41 11.82
N SER A 315 -33.50 10.40 12.69
CA SER A 315 -32.94 9.17 13.28
C SER A 315 -33.84 8.55 14.37
N THR A 316 -35.05 9.08 14.58
CA THR A 316 -36.03 8.50 15.51
C THR A 316 -36.96 7.57 14.73
N PRO A 317 -37.01 6.26 15.04
CA PRO A 317 -37.95 5.36 14.38
C PRO A 317 -39.39 5.73 14.73
N GLN A 318 -40.33 5.42 13.83
CA GLN A 318 -41.75 5.60 14.11
C GLN A 318 -42.34 4.41 14.88
N GLY A 319 -43.21 4.72 15.84
CA GLY A 319 -43.98 3.70 16.55
C GLY A 319 -43.10 2.71 17.31
N ASN A 320 -43.27 1.41 17.04
CA ASN A 320 -42.42 0.34 17.59
C ASN A 320 -41.41 -0.20 16.58
N ALA A 321 -41.18 0.51 15.47
CA ALA A 321 -40.14 0.16 14.52
C ALA A 321 -38.74 0.40 15.13
N SER A 322 -37.72 -0.12 14.48
CA SER A 322 -36.31 0.12 14.82
C SER A 322 -35.55 0.53 13.57
N LEU A 323 -34.53 1.39 13.73
CA LEU A 323 -33.55 1.69 12.69
C LEU A 323 -32.25 0.88 12.90
N GLU A 324 -32.19 0.06 13.95
CA GLU A 324 -31.10 -0.89 14.23
C GLU A 324 -31.30 -2.21 13.49
N GLY A 325 -30.19 -2.84 13.08
CA GLY A 325 -30.19 -4.16 12.46
C GLY A 325 -30.52 -4.18 10.97
N ALA A 326 -30.57 -3.02 10.31
CA ALA A 326 -30.57 -2.92 8.84
C ALA A 326 -29.23 -3.48 8.34
N GLU A 327 -29.23 -4.38 7.35
CA GLU A 327 -28.00 -4.98 6.82
C GLU A 327 -27.62 -4.41 5.45
N PHE A 328 -26.33 -4.11 5.30
CA PHE A 328 -25.73 -3.57 4.09
C PHE A 328 -24.70 -4.54 3.55
N THR A 329 -24.80 -4.86 2.25
CA THR A 329 -23.78 -5.61 1.53
C THR A 329 -22.84 -4.63 0.83
N TRP A 330 -21.55 -4.79 1.11
CA TRP A 330 -20.46 -4.03 0.53
C TRP A 330 -19.66 -4.95 -0.38
N SER A 331 -19.39 -4.51 -1.61
CA SER A 331 -18.57 -5.27 -2.56
C SER A 331 -17.43 -4.40 -3.06
N TYR A 332 -16.20 -4.87 -2.86
CA TYR A 332 -14.99 -4.21 -3.33
C TYR A 332 -14.39 -4.97 -4.52
N TYR A 333 -13.88 -4.22 -5.49
CA TYR A 333 -13.35 -4.73 -6.75
C TYR A 333 -11.97 -4.13 -7.04
N ASP A 334 -11.02 -4.99 -7.40
CA ASP A 334 -9.71 -4.57 -7.90
C ASP A 334 -9.83 -4.02 -9.31
N GLY A 335 -9.92 -2.70 -9.42
CA GLY A 335 -10.07 -2.00 -10.69
C GLY A 335 -11.04 -0.82 -10.59
N TYR A 336 -10.99 0.05 -11.60
CA TYR A 336 -11.94 1.15 -11.74
C TYR A 336 -13.08 0.73 -12.66
N TYR A 337 -14.27 0.62 -12.08
CA TYR A 337 -15.49 0.17 -12.76
C TYR A 337 -16.59 1.19 -12.58
N ASN A 338 -17.56 1.15 -13.49
CA ASN A 338 -18.81 1.88 -13.42
C ASN A 338 -19.98 0.87 -13.49
N ALA A 339 -21.22 1.37 -13.51
CA ALA A 339 -22.40 0.51 -13.52
C ALA A 339 -22.46 -0.43 -14.73
N ASP A 340 -21.90 -0.04 -15.88
CA ASP A 340 -22.00 -0.79 -17.13
C ASP A 340 -20.97 -1.93 -17.23
N ASN A 341 -19.85 -1.83 -16.51
CA ASN A 341 -18.74 -2.78 -16.62
C ASN A 341 -18.32 -3.43 -15.29
N LEU A 342 -19.15 -3.27 -14.24
CA LEU A 342 -18.89 -3.86 -12.94
C LEU A 342 -18.84 -5.40 -13.04
N PRO A 343 -17.76 -6.06 -12.57
CA PRO A 343 -17.68 -7.51 -12.57
C PRO A 343 -18.78 -8.16 -11.71
N ALA A 344 -19.28 -9.32 -12.12
CA ALA A 344 -20.29 -10.06 -11.35
C ALA A 344 -19.75 -10.57 -10.00
N LYS A 345 -18.44 -10.86 -9.92
CA LYS A 345 -17.78 -11.35 -8.71
C LYS A 345 -16.90 -10.24 -8.13
N ALA A 346 -17.14 -9.89 -6.87
CA ALA A 346 -16.31 -8.98 -6.11
C ALA A 346 -14.98 -9.63 -5.69
N THR A 347 -13.94 -8.80 -5.50
CA THR A 347 -12.68 -9.22 -4.86
C THR A 347 -12.91 -9.54 -3.39
N ARG A 348 -13.63 -8.66 -2.68
CA ARG A 348 -14.05 -8.86 -1.29
C ARG A 348 -15.49 -8.43 -1.09
N THR A 349 -16.16 -9.12 -0.17
CA THR A 349 -17.52 -8.79 0.23
C THR A 349 -17.64 -8.75 1.75
N TRP A 350 -18.37 -7.75 2.25
CA TRP A 350 -18.71 -7.62 3.65
C TRP A 350 -20.20 -7.40 3.82
N THR A 351 -20.76 -7.93 4.90
CA THR A 351 -22.09 -7.53 5.37
C THR A 351 -21.92 -6.82 6.70
N THR A 352 -22.47 -5.62 6.81
CA THR A 352 -22.52 -4.87 8.07
C THR A 352 -23.97 -4.63 8.47
N LYS A 353 -24.20 -4.24 9.72
CA LYS A 353 -25.51 -3.85 10.22
C LYS A 353 -25.50 -2.50 10.91
N THR A 354 -26.64 -1.82 10.94
CA THR A 354 -26.80 -0.62 11.76
C THR A 354 -26.77 -0.97 13.24
N VAL A 355 -26.04 -0.16 14.00
CA VAL A 355 -25.93 -0.22 15.46
C VAL A 355 -26.27 1.15 16.02
N ALA A 356 -26.93 1.19 17.18
CA ALA A 356 -27.21 2.44 17.88
C ALA A 356 -25.92 3.03 18.49
N GLU A 357 -25.62 4.27 18.14
CA GLU A 357 -24.56 5.08 18.71
C GLU A 357 -25.17 6.29 19.41
N LYS A 358 -24.57 6.71 20.51
CA LYS A 358 -25.04 7.83 21.31
C LYS A 358 -24.00 8.94 21.29
N ASP A 359 -24.40 10.10 20.80
CA ASP A 359 -23.56 11.29 20.77
C ASP A 359 -23.45 11.91 22.17
N SER A 360 -22.52 12.87 22.30
CA SER A 360 -22.23 13.54 23.57
C SER A 360 -23.42 14.32 24.17
N ASP A 361 -24.36 14.76 23.33
CA ASP A 361 -25.60 15.44 23.72
C ASP A 361 -26.73 14.45 24.10
N GLY A 362 -26.49 13.16 23.91
CA GLY A 362 -27.43 12.08 24.16
C GLY A 362 -28.33 11.70 22.99
N THR A 363 -28.18 12.35 21.83
CA THR A 363 -28.87 11.98 20.58
C THR A 363 -28.40 10.59 20.14
N ILE A 364 -29.36 9.77 19.68
CA ILE A 364 -29.06 8.43 19.17
C ILE A 364 -29.05 8.47 17.63
N HIS A 365 -27.99 7.93 17.06
CA HIS A 365 -27.82 7.68 15.63
C HIS A 365 -27.73 6.18 15.37
N TYR A 366 -28.26 5.72 14.25
CA TYR A 366 -28.15 4.33 13.84
C TYR A 366 -27.18 4.25 12.68
N VAL A 367 -25.97 3.77 12.96
CA VAL A 367 -24.84 3.91 12.04
C VAL A 367 -24.34 2.54 11.60
N SER A 368 -23.91 2.44 10.34
CA SER A 368 -23.20 1.29 9.80
C SER A 368 -21.99 1.76 9.00
N ARG A 369 -20.85 1.08 9.16
CA ARG A 369 -19.57 1.38 8.48
C ARG A 369 -18.69 0.13 8.41
N LEU A 370 -17.62 0.17 7.61
CA LEU A 370 -16.66 -0.94 7.44
C LEU A 370 -15.71 -1.10 8.65
N ALA A 371 -16.26 -1.53 9.79
CA ALA A 371 -15.52 -1.85 11.01
C ALA A 371 -16.11 -3.06 11.74
N ASP A 372 -15.29 -3.71 12.59
CA ASP A 372 -15.65 -4.98 13.23
C ASP A 372 -16.92 -4.89 14.10
N SER A 373 -17.18 -3.75 14.74
CA SER A 373 -18.38 -3.54 15.58
C SER A 373 -19.70 -3.59 14.81
N TYR A 374 -19.67 -3.35 13.49
CA TYR A 374 -20.85 -3.40 12.62
C TYR A 374 -20.88 -4.67 11.76
N LYS A 375 -19.77 -5.42 11.69
CA LYS A 375 -19.62 -6.54 10.78
C LYS A 375 -20.51 -7.71 11.20
N VAL A 376 -21.32 -8.20 10.27
CA VAL A 376 -22.14 -9.41 10.39
C VAL A 376 -21.39 -10.61 9.81
N SER A 377 -20.84 -10.47 8.61
CA SER A 377 -20.13 -11.54 7.89
C SER A 377 -19.23 -10.98 6.78
N GLY A 378 -18.52 -11.87 6.09
CA GLY A 378 -17.65 -11.54 4.96
C GLY A 378 -16.15 -11.56 5.26
N ASP A 379 -15.35 -11.14 4.29
CA ASP A 379 -13.89 -11.24 4.30
C ASP A 379 -13.24 -10.41 5.41
N SER A 380 -11.98 -10.68 5.75
CA SER A 380 -11.21 -9.76 6.61
C SER A 380 -11.12 -8.38 5.96
N PHE A 381 -11.06 -7.31 6.77
CA PHE A 381 -10.81 -5.97 6.23
C PHE A 381 -9.37 -5.85 5.72
N TYR A 382 -9.14 -4.97 4.74
CA TYR A 382 -7.78 -4.53 4.45
C TYR A 382 -7.31 -3.67 5.61
N THR A 383 -6.04 -3.84 5.99
CA THR A 383 -5.45 -3.08 7.08
C THR A 383 -4.10 -2.51 6.66
N GLN A 384 -3.82 -1.31 7.12
CA GLN A 384 -2.52 -0.65 7.01
C GLN A 384 -2.31 0.22 8.25
N ASP A 385 -1.12 0.15 8.85
CA ASP A 385 -0.78 0.88 10.07
C ASP A 385 -1.78 0.65 11.23
N GLY A 386 -2.32 -0.57 11.32
CA GLY A 386 -3.28 -0.97 12.36
C GLY A 386 -4.70 -0.42 12.18
N LYS A 387 -5.02 0.21 11.05
CA LYS A 387 -6.36 0.75 10.74
C LYS A 387 -7.00 0.02 9.58
N ASN A 388 -8.33 -0.08 9.58
CA ASN A 388 -9.09 -0.51 8.41
C ASN A 388 -8.94 0.53 7.30
N VAL A 389 -8.67 0.06 6.09
CA VAL A 389 -8.45 0.89 4.91
C VAL A 389 -9.13 0.28 3.69
N LEU A 390 -9.24 1.06 2.62
CA LEU A 390 -9.63 0.58 1.29
C LEU A 390 -8.48 0.81 0.29
N PRO A 391 -8.11 -0.20 -0.51
CA PRO A 391 -7.17 -0.04 -1.62
C PRO A 391 -7.77 0.77 -2.77
N LEU A 392 -6.93 1.09 -3.76
CA LEU A 392 -7.35 1.70 -5.02
C LEU A 392 -8.25 0.73 -5.80
N GLY A 393 -9.48 1.14 -6.10
CA GLY A 393 -10.45 0.27 -6.76
C GLY A 393 -11.85 0.84 -6.76
N THR A 394 -12.84 -0.04 -6.86
CA THR A 394 -14.26 0.31 -6.86
C THR A 394 -14.94 -0.32 -5.66
N LEU A 395 -15.80 0.44 -4.98
CA LEU A 395 -16.63 -0.03 -3.89
C LEU A 395 -18.10 0.16 -4.27
N THR A 396 -18.92 -0.83 -3.97
CA THR A 396 -20.37 -0.69 -3.98
C THR A 396 -20.96 -1.00 -2.62
N VAL A 397 -22.12 -0.39 -2.34
CA VAL A 397 -22.90 -0.64 -1.14
C VAL A 397 -24.39 -0.67 -1.46
N THR A 398 -25.11 -1.61 -0.87
CA THR A 398 -26.56 -1.80 -1.07
C THR A 398 -27.17 -2.26 0.24
N GLU A 399 -28.30 -1.67 0.63
CA GLU A 399 -29.11 -2.23 1.71
C GLU A 399 -29.77 -3.52 1.23
N THR A 400 -29.53 -4.62 1.93
CA THR A 400 -30.04 -5.95 1.55
C THR A 400 -31.09 -6.48 2.51
N LYS A 401 -31.25 -5.83 3.66
CA LYS A 401 -32.30 -6.14 4.64
C LYS A 401 -32.66 -4.88 5.41
N ALA A 402 -33.92 -4.46 5.30
CA ALA A 402 -34.47 -3.38 6.09
C ALA A 402 -34.51 -3.75 7.59
N PRO A 403 -34.44 -2.75 8.49
CA PRO A 403 -34.60 -2.97 9.91
C PRO A 403 -36.08 -3.24 10.25
N ASN A 404 -36.34 -3.72 11.47
CA ASN A 404 -37.68 -4.14 11.87
C ASN A 404 -38.69 -2.98 11.80
N GLY A 405 -39.82 -3.20 11.12
CA GLY A 405 -40.88 -2.19 10.96
C GLY A 405 -40.70 -1.26 9.76
N TYR A 406 -39.70 -1.50 8.92
CA TYR A 406 -39.41 -0.73 7.70
C TYR A 406 -39.43 -1.61 6.45
N LEU A 407 -39.71 -0.98 5.31
CA LEU A 407 -39.70 -1.60 3.99
C LEU A 407 -38.30 -1.49 3.37
N LEU A 408 -37.85 -2.58 2.75
CA LEU A 408 -36.65 -2.57 1.90
C LEU A 408 -36.91 -1.86 0.56
N ASP A 409 -38.12 -1.99 0.03
CA ASP A 409 -38.49 -1.32 -1.22
C ASP A 409 -38.62 0.20 -1.02
N GLY A 410 -38.13 0.96 -1.98
CA GLY A 410 -38.12 2.42 -1.95
C GLY A 410 -36.97 3.05 -1.16
N VAL A 411 -36.06 2.26 -0.58
CA VAL A 411 -34.85 2.78 0.09
C VAL A 411 -34.00 3.64 -0.85
N TYR A 412 -33.44 4.71 -0.30
CA TYR A 412 -32.43 5.52 -1.00
C TYR A 412 -31.37 6.07 -0.05
N MET A 413 -30.19 6.32 -0.61
CA MET A 413 -29.11 7.03 0.05
C MET A 413 -29.05 8.48 -0.42
N GLN A 414 -28.70 9.39 0.47
CA GLN A 414 -28.61 10.81 0.17
C GLN A 414 -27.52 11.48 1.02
N THR A 415 -26.72 12.32 0.38
CA THR A 415 -25.72 13.15 1.07
C THR A 415 -26.40 14.34 1.72
N ASP A 416 -25.87 14.78 2.86
CA ASP A 416 -26.44 15.93 3.58
C ASP A 416 -26.44 17.19 2.70
N GLY A 417 -27.56 17.93 2.71
CA GLY A 417 -27.78 19.11 1.88
C GLY A 417 -27.96 18.87 0.37
N SER A 418 -27.81 17.63 -0.13
CA SER A 418 -28.08 17.29 -1.54
C SER A 418 -29.56 16.97 -1.76
N SER A 419 -30.08 17.21 -2.96
CA SER A 419 -31.40 16.72 -3.39
C SER A 419 -31.32 15.40 -4.20
N GLU A 420 -30.11 14.92 -4.48
CA GLU A 420 -29.88 13.71 -5.27
C GLU A 420 -30.11 12.45 -4.43
N GLN A 421 -30.94 11.55 -4.95
CA GLN A 421 -31.25 10.27 -4.33
C GLN A 421 -30.58 9.14 -5.10
N ILE A 422 -29.78 8.34 -4.38
CA ILE A 422 -29.18 7.13 -4.91
C ILE A 422 -30.09 5.96 -4.53
N LYS A 423 -30.79 5.43 -5.53
CA LYS A 423 -31.68 4.28 -5.36
C LYS A 423 -30.95 2.99 -5.69
N GLY A 424 -31.12 1.97 -4.86
CA GLY A 424 -30.45 0.68 -5.04
C GLY A 424 -28.96 0.73 -4.67
N THR A 425 -28.10 0.31 -5.60
CA THR A 425 -26.66 0.19 -5.36
C THR A 425 -25.94 1.52 -5.52
N TYR A 426 -25.29 2.00 -4.46
CA TYR A 426 -24.32 3.08 -4.56
C TYR A 426 -22.97 2.52 -5.04
N LEU A 427 -22.34 3.20 -6.00
CA LEU A 427 -21.02 2.85 -6.55
C LEU A 427 -20.08 4.05 -6.43
N THR A 428 -18.86 3.81 -5.99
CA THR A 428 -17.81 4.82 -5.88
C THR A 428 -16.43 4.23 -6.14
N GLN A 429 -15.48 5.07 -6.51
CA GLN A 429 -14.10 4.70 -6.78
C GLN A 429 -13.16 5.31 -5.75
N ILE A 430 -12.10 4.57 -5.40
CA ILE A 430 -10.99 5.03 -4.58
C ILE A 430 -9.80 5.20 -5.52
N SER A 431 -9.49 6.43 -5.90
CA SER A 431 -8.47 6.72 -6.90
C SER A 431 -7.27 7.48 -6.34
N GLU A 432 -6.17 7.46 -7.07
CA GLU A 432 -4.96 8.17 -6.69
C GLU A 432 -5.10 9.69 -6.93
N ALA A 433 -4.75 10.49 -5.93
CA ALA A 433 -4.68 11.95 -6.01
C ALA A 433 -3.39 12.45 -5.32
N GLY A 434 -2.34 12.65 -6.11
CA GLY A 434 -1.00 12.97 -5.58
C GLY A 434 -0.49 11.83 -4.68
N GLU A 435 -0.06 12.15 -3.47
CA GLU A 435 0.42 11.15 -2.49
C GLU A 435 -0.70 10.40 -1.73
N LEU A 436 -1.97 10.69 -2.04
CA LEU A 436 -3.13 10.15 -1.34
C LEU A 436 -3.95 9.22 -2.24
N ALA A 437 -4.73 8.34 -1.61
CA ALA A 437 -5.87 7.68 -2.22
C ALA A 437 -7.16 8.33 -1.69
N VAL A 438 -8.07 8.68 -2.60
CA VAL A 438 -9.25 9.49 -2.29
C VAL A 438 -10.50 8.80 -2.80
N LEU A 439 -11.52 8.76 -1.94
CA LEU A 439 -12.85 8.30 -2.29
C LEU A 439 -13.54 9.37 -3.16
N SER A 440 -14.13 8.97 -4.28
CA SER A 440 -14.96 9.86 -5.08
C SER A 440 -16.32 10.09 -4.41
N GLY A 441 -16.79 11.34 -4.38
CA GLY A 441 -18.08 11.68 -3.77
C GLY A 441 -17.98 11.92 -2.25
N SER A 442 -19.07 11.65 -1.53
CA SER A 442 -19.13 11.82 -0.08
C SER A 442 -18.63 10.57 0.63
N ASN A 443 -18.25 10.71 1.89
CA ASN A 443 -18.00 9.60 2.80
C ASN A 443 -19.09 9.47 3.89
N GLN A 444 -20.15 10.27 3.80
CA GLN A 444 -21.28 10.23 4.74
C GLN A 444 -22.60 10.28 3.97
N TYR A 445 -23.49 9.36 4.30
CA TYR A 445 -24.81 9.23 3.67
C TYR A 445 -25.88 8.98 4.71
N SER A 446 -27.02 9.65 4.56
CA SER A 446 -28.26 9.20 5.16
C SER A 446 -28.87 8.08 4.32
N VAL A 447 -29.49 7.09 4.96
CA VAL A 447 -30.19 5.98 4.30
C VAL A 447 -31.63 5.95 4.79
N SER A 448 -32.56 6.32 3.91
CA SER A 448 -33.97 6.56 4.24
C SER A 448 -34.82 5.33 3.94
N ASP A 449 -35.48 4.78 4.97
CA ASP A 449 -36.48 3.71 4.77
C ASP A 449 -37.89 4.18 5.02
N LYS A 450 -38.81 3.61 4.25
CA LYS A 450 -40.23 3.81 4.43
C LYS A 450 -40.76 2.91 5.54
N VAL A 451 -41.44 3.48 6.53
CA VAL A 451 -42.07 2.70 7.60
C VAL A 451 -43.20 1.83 7.03
N ILE A 452 -43.34 0.61 7.58
CA ILE A 452 -44.49 -0.25 7.29
C ILE A 452 -45.77 0.44 7.77
N ARG A 453 -46.83 0.41 6.96
CA ARG A 453 -48.13 1.01 7.32
C ARG A 453 -49.27 0.02 7.18
N GLY A 454 -50.31 0.22 7.96
CA GLY A 454 -51.49 -0.65 7.97
C GLY A 454 -52.76 0.11 8.33
N GLY A 455 -53.85 -0.63 8.41
CA GLY A 455 -55.15 -0.14 8.86
C GLY A 455 -55.80 -1.05 9.88
N VAL A 456 -56.98 -0.65 10.34
CA VAL A 456 -57.82 -1.46 11.23
C VAL A 456 -59.27 -1.36 10.82
N LYS A 457 -60.02 -2.45 11.02
CA LYS A 457 -61.45 -2.55 10.81
C LYS A 457 -62.10 -3.16 12.04
N ILE A 458 -63.19 -2.57 12.52
CA ILE A 458 -63.91 -2.99 13.73
C ILE A 458 -65.40 -3.12 13.46
N GLN A 459 -66.04 -4.12 14.09
CA GLN A 459 -67.48 -4.33 14.03
C GLN A 459 -68.13 -3.96 15.37
N LYS A 460 -69.13 -3.07 15.29
CA LYS A 460 -70.06 -2.80 16.38
C LYS A 460 -71.17 -3.84 16.40
N ARG A 461 -71.53 -4.32 17.60
CA ARG A 461 -72.64 -5.27 17.81
C ARG A 461 -73.51 -4.87 18.99
N ASP A 462 -74.72 -5.40 19.01
CA ASP A 462 -75.60 -5.37 20.17
C ASP A 462 -75.11 -6.38 21.24
N LEU A 463 -75.09 -5.95 22.51
CA LEU A 463 -74.55 -6.77 23.61
C LEU A 463 -75.39 -8.02 23.90
N GLU A 464 -76.70 -8.00 23.69
CA GLU A 464 -77.59 -9.09 24.10
C GLU A 464 -77.68 -10.16 23.01
N THR A 465 -78.02 -9.74 21.79
CA THR A 465 -78.21 -10.61 20.62
C THR A 465 -76.90 -11.05 19.99
N LYS A 466 -75.81 -10.30 20.22
CA LYS A 466 -74.50 -10.46 19.56
C LYS A 466 -74.56 -10.31 18.04
N ASP A 467 -75.63 -9.75 17.49
CA ASP A 467 -75.82 -9.55 16.05
C ASP A 467 -75.26 -8.18 15.59
N THR A 468 -75.09 -8.01 14.27
CA THR A 468 -74.76 -6.72 13.63
C THR A 468 -76.00 -5.87 13.34
N LYS A 469 -77.16 -6.31 13.78
CA LYS A 469 -78.43 -5.58 13.64
C LYS A 469 -78.78 -4.92 14.96
N ALA A 470 -79.20 -3.67 14.88
CA ALA A 470 -79.71 -2.98 16.06
C ALA A 470 -81.09 -3.51 16.47
N GLN A 471 -81.41 -3.43 17.77
CA GLN A 471 -82.72 -3.78 18.29
C GLN A 471 -83.71 -2.60 18.19
N GLY A 472 -84.95 -2.87 17.80
CA GLY A 472 -86.02 -1.87 17.72
C GLY A 472 -85.68 -0.72 16.77
N SER A 473 -85.84 0.51 17.24
CA SER A 473 -85.52 1.74 16.48
C SER A 473 -84.10 2.27 16.72
N ALA A 474 -83.24 1.52 17.43
CA ALA A 474 -81.85 1.93 17.63
C ALA A 474 -81.01 1.77 16.37
N THR A 475 -79.80 2.34 16.38
CA THR A 475 -78.83 2.20 15.28
C THR A 475 -77.47 1.78 15.83
N LEU A 476 -76.66 1.13 14.99
CA LEU A 476 -75.22 0.92 15.26
C LEU A 476 -74.35 1.94 14.53
N GLN A 477 -74.93 2.76 13.65
CA GLN A 477 -74.25 3.80 12.88
C GLN A 477 -73.80 4.95 13.79
N TYR A 478 -72.73 5.64 13.36
CA TYR A 478 -72.16 6.80 14.06
C TYR A 478 -71.65 6.49 15.47
N THR A 479 -71.38 5.23 15.78
CA THR A 479 -70.53 4.89 16.93
C THR A 479 -69.14 5.44 16.64
N GLU A 480 -68.59 6.23 17.55
CA GLU A 480 -67.25 6.80 17.38
C GLU A 480 -66.22 5.97 18.14
N PHE A 481 -65.13 5.65 17.46
CA PHE A 481 -63.95 5.05 18.05
C PHE A 481 -62.74 5.99 17.93
N ASN A 482 -62.06 6.20 19.05
CA ASN A 482 -60.71 6.74 19.08
C ASN A 482 -59.71 5.63 18.78
N ILE A 483 -58.78 5.87 17.87
CA ILE A 483 -57.56 5.10 17.73
C ILE A 483 -56.47 5.86 18.48
N ILE A 484 -55.88 5.22 19.48
CA ILE A 484 -54.89 5.80 20.40
C ILE A 484 -53.54 5.12 20.15
N SER A 485 -52.46 5.90 20.02
CA SER A 485 -51.11 5.36 19.92
C SER A 485 -50.66 4.78 21.27
N LEU A 486 -50.15 3.55 21.30
CA LEU A 486 -49.53 2.96 22.49
C LEU A 486 -48.00 2.88 22.37
N ASN A 487 -47.43 3.48 21.32
CA ASN A 487 -46.01 3.39 21.01
C ASN A 487 -45.18 4.36 21.86
N ASP A 488 -43.95 3.97 22.18
CA ASP A 488 -43.02 4.84 22.90
C ASP A 488 -42.45 5.95 22.00
N SER A 489 -42.15 5.62 20.74
CA SER A 489 -41.77 6.62 19.74
C SER A 489 -43.00 7.24 19.06
N PRO A 490 -42.96 8.54 18.71
CA PRO A 490 -44.05 9.19 18.00
C PRO A 490 -44.37 8.52 16.66
N VAL A 491 -45.64 8.61 16.25
CA VAL A 491 -46.12 8.11 14.94
C VAL A 491 -46.63 9.27 14.08
N LEU A 492 -46.27 9.28 12.79
CA LEU A 492 -46.76 10.27 11.84
C LEU A 492 -48.06 9.78 11.20
N VAL A 493 -49.17 10.46 11.46
CA VAL A 493 -50.48 10.16 10.88
C VAL A 493 -51.05 11.44 10.28
N GLU A 494 -51.37 11.41 8.99
CA GLU A 494 -51.96 12.55 8.25
C GLU A 494 -51.15 13.86 8.40
N GLY A 495 -49.81 13.76 8.39
CA GLY A 495 -48.90 14.90 8.48
C GLY A 495 -48.65 15.44 9.90
N LYS A 496 -49.20 14.80 10.94
CA LYS A 496 -48.98 15.18 12.34
C LYS A 496 -48.33 14.04 13.12
N LEU A 497 -47.34 14.37 13.96
CA LEU A 497 -46.75 13.46 14.93
C LEU A 497 -47.63 13.33 16.17
N TYR A 498 -47.81 12.10 16.63
CA TYR A 498 -48.57 11.77 17.83
C TYR A 498 -47.72 10.96 18.82
N ASN A 499 -47.71 11.40 20.07
CA ASN A 499 -47.01 10.73 21.15
C ASN A 499 -47.83 9.56 21.72
N LYS A 500 -47.22 8.81 22.64
CA LYS A 500 -47.89 7.77 23.41
C LYS A 500 -49.16 8.31 24.09
N ASN A 501 -50.23 7.54 24.03
CA ASN A 501 -51.56 7.83 24.57
C ASN A 501 -52.31 8.99 23.90
N GLU A 502 -51.83 9.52 22.77
CA GLU A 502 -52.58 10.49 21.98
C GLU A 502 -53.51 9.79 20.97
N THR A 503 -54.71 10.36 20.77
CA THR A 503 -55.66 9.91 19.75
C THR A 503 -55.15 10.31 18.36
N VAL A 504 -54.76 9.33 17.56
CA VAL A 504 -54.22 9.53 16.20
C VAL A 504 -55.31 9.70 15.15
N LYS A 505 -56.47 9.05 15.34
CA LYS A 505 -57.60 9.11 14.41
C LYS A 505 -58.91 8.82 15.14
N LYS A 506 -60.00 9.43 14.68
CA LYS A 506 -61.37 9.01 15.01
C LYS A 506 -62.03 8.37 13.79
N ILE A 507 -62.69 7.24 13.99
CA ILE A 507 -63.48 6.55 12.96
C ILE A 507 -64.92 6.39 13.43
N GLN A 508 -65.85 6.36 12.48
CA GLN A 508 -67.29 6.19 12.74
C GLN A 508 -67.83 4.98 12.01
N THR A 509 -68.79 4.30 12.64
CA THR A 509 -69.47 3.16 12.03
C THR A 509 -70.47 3.58 10.95
N GLY A 510 -70.52 2.79 9.88
CA GLY A 510 -71.59 2.82 8.89
C GLY A 510 -72.88 2.17 9.40
N ILE A 511 -73.88 2.08 8.50
CA ILE A 511 -75.18 1.45 8.78
C ILE A 511 -75.07 -0.04 9.13
N ASP A 512 -74.02 -0.70 8.64
CA ASP A 512 -73.68 -2.09 8.90
C ASP A 512 -72.93 -2.28 10.24
N GLY A 513 -72.70 -1.19 10.99
CA GLY A 513 -71.95 -1.19 12.23
C GLY A 513 -70.43 -1.33 12.04
N ILE A 514 -69.91 -1.20 10.82
CA ILE A 514 -68.47 -1.32 10.54
C ILE A 514 -67.83 0.06 10.52
N ALA A 515 -66.68 0.19 11.18
CA ALA A 515 -65.76 1.32 10.99
C ALA A 515 -64.38 0.80 10.54
N SER A 516 -63.73 1.51 9.63
CA SER A 516 -62.41 1.14 9.11
C SER A 516 -61.55 2.37 8.82
N THR A 517 -60.24 2.21 8.90
CA THR A 517 -59.26 3.15 8.33
C THR A 517 -58.87 2.72 6.92
N SER A 518 -58.10 3.55 6.21
CA SER A 518 -57.34 3.08 5.04
C SER A 518 -56.22 2.12 5.47
N ALA A 519 -55.72 1.35 4.50
CA ALA A 519 -54.70 0.33 4.71
C ALA A 519 -53.27 0.88 4.93
N ASP A 520 -53.09 2.19 4.83
CA ASP A 520 -51.81 2.90 4.94
C ASP A 520 -51.81 4.00 6.02
N LEU A 521 -52.88 4.10 6.81
CA LEU A 521 -53.06 5.21 7.75
C LEU A 521 -52.07 5.14 8.93
N LEU A 522 -51.92 3.96 9.51
CA LEU A 522 -51.24 3.78 10.80
C LEU A 522 -49.83 3.20 10.58
N PRO A 523 -48.76 3.87 11.06
CA PRO A 523 -47.42 3.30 11.06
C PRO A 523 -47.30 2.01 11.86
N TYR A 524 -46.24 1.24 11.61
CA TYR A 524 -45.88 0.05 12.35
C TYR A 524 -45.87 0.31 13.87
N GLY A 525 -46.61 -0.48 14.63
CA GLY A 525 -46.74 -0.23 16.05
C GLY A 525 -47.98 -0.79 16.72
N LYS A 526 -48.12 -0.46 18.01
CA LYS A 526 -49.23 -0.85 18.88
C LYS A 526 -50.23 0.29 19.03
N TYR A 527 -51.50 -0.05 18.97
CA TYR A 527 -52.61 0.89 19.04
C TYR A 527 -53.73 0.34 19.91
N ARG A 528 -54.61 1.23 20.35
CA ARG A 528 -55.84 0.91 21.07
C ARG A 528 -57.04 1.54 20.37
N LEU A 529 -58.08 0.74 20.17
CA LEU A 529 -59.42 1.21 19.82
C LEU A 529 -60.23 1.38 21.11
N GLU A 530 -60.80 2.56 21.30
CA GLU A 530 -61.66 2.89 22.43
C GLU A 530 -62.93 3.57 21.94
N GLU A 531 -64.09 3.10 22.38
CA GLU A 531 -65.36 3.77 22.06
C GLU A 531 -65.41 5.12 22.77
N SER A 532 -65.52 6.20 21.99
CA SER A 532 -65.65 7.56 22.53
C SER A 532 -67.10 8.04 22.57
N LYS A 533 -67.98 7.43 21.77
CA LYS A 533 -69.41 7.76 21.72
C LYS A 533 -70.23 6.57 21.25
N ALA A 534 -71.14 6.12 22.11
CA ALA A 534 -72.12 5.09 21.76
C ALA A 534 -73.14 5.57 20.72
N PRO A 535 -73.70 4.66 19.90
CA PRO A 535 -74.69 5.03 18.91
C PRO A 535 -76.07 5.26 19.55
N GLU A 536 -76.99 5.88 18.79
CA GLU A 536 -78.33 6.18 19.28
C GLU A 536 -79.10 4.91 19.65
N GLY A 537 -79.75 4.95 20.81
CA GLY A 537 -80.46 3.81 21.39
C GLY A 537 -79.60 2.88 22.26
N TYR A 538 -78.29 3.10 22.39
CA TYR A 538 -77.40 2.29 23.24
C TYR A 538 -76.78 3.05 24.41
N LEU A 539 -76.47 2.35 25.49
CA LEU A 539 -75.69 2.83 26.65
C LEU A 539 -74.20 2.79 26.31
N ALA A 540 -73.43 3.81 26.71
CA ALA A 540 -71.97 3.85 26.51
C ALA A 540 -71.19 2.97 27.51
N ASP A 541 -71.78 2.68 28.67
CA ASP A 541 -71.09 1.94 29.72
C ASP A 541 -70.88 0.47 29.34
N GLY A 542 -69.67 -0.03 29.58
CA GLY A 542 -69.30 -1.43 29.40
C GLY A 542 -68.57 -1.78 28.10
N ALA A 543 -68.41 -0.83 27.18
CA ALA A 543 -67.57 -1.02 25.99
C ALA A 543 -66.09 -1.22 26.41
N LYS A 544 -65.48 -2.32 25.95
CA LYS A 544 -64.08 -2.64 26.26
C LYS A 544 -63.17 -2.09 25.17
N ALA A 545 -62.06 -1.46 25.58
CA ALA A 545 -61.00 -1.09 24.67
C ALA A 545 -60.29 -2.34 24.11
N ILE A 546 -59.81 -2.26 22.87
CA ILE A 546 -59.18 -3.36 22.15
C ILE A 546 -57.81 -2.91 21.68
N ASP A 547 -56.77 -3.63 22.10
CA ASP A 547 -55.41 -3.40 21.65
C ASP A 547 -55.13 -4.23 20.39
N PHE A 548 -54.45 -3.62 19.43
CA PHE A 548 -54.04 -4.27 18.19
C PHE A 548 -52.67 -3.78 17.74
N SER A 549 -52.09 -4.42 16.72
CA SER A 549 -50.78 -4.05 16.20
C SER A 549 -50.76 -4.05 14.69
N ILE A 550 -50.05 -3.08 14.13
CA ILE A 550 -49.72 -3.01 12.71
C ILE A 550 -48.33 -3.60 12.54
N THR A 551 -48.23 -4.73 11.83
CA THR A 551 -46.98 -5.47 11.64
C THR A 551 -46.62 -5.73 10.18
N GLU A 552 -47.56 -5.51 9.26
CA GLU A 552 -47.41 -5.84 7.84
C GLU A 552 -47.95 -4.71 6.97
N ASP A 553 -47.26 -4.45 5.86
CA ASP A 553 -47.55 -3.32 4.99
C ASP A 553 -48.85 -3.51 4.19
N GLY A 554 -49.66 -2.46 4.13
CA GLY A 554 -50.94 -2.46 3.43
C GLY A 554 -52.01 -3.39 4.02
N LYS A 555 -51.77 -4.01 5.19
CA LYS A 555 -52.76 -4.89 5.82
C LYS A 555 -53.73 -4.12 6.70
N ILE A 556 -55.00 -4.47 6.58
CA ILE A 556 -56.05 -4.05 7.51
C ILE A 556 -56.20 -5.15 8.57
N VAL A 557 -55.94 -4.80 9.83
CA VAL A 557 -56.22 -5.67 10.97
C VAL A 557 -57.73 -5.80 11.12
N ASP A 558 -58.25 -7.00 10.89
CA ASP A 558 -59.67 -7.29 10.96
C ASP A 558 -60.07 -7.71 12.38
N LEU A 559 -60.79 -6.83 13.08
CA LEU A 559 -61.32 -7.03 14.43
C LEU A 559 -62.85 -7.22 14.40
N THR A 560 -63.42 -7.68 13.27
CA THR A 560 -64.88 -7.78 13.09
C THR A 560 -65.49 -9.05 13.66
N ASP A 561 -64.66 -10.01 14.08
CA ASP A 561 -65.12 -11.24 14.72
C ASP A 561 -65.77 -10.95 16.09
N LYS A 562 -66.53 -11.93 16.59
CA LYS A 562 -67.30 -11.76 17.83
C LYS A 562 -66.41 -11.59 19.07
N SER A 563 -65.17 -12.06 19.08
CA SER A 563 -64.30 -11.94 20.24
C SER A 563 -63.69 -10.53 20.37
N HIS A 564 -63.49 -9.83 19.25
CA HIS A 564 -62.97 -8.46 19.22
C HIS A 564 -64.05 -7.39 18.94
N SER A 565 -65.31 -7.75 18.75
CA SER A 565 -66.37 -6.76 18.52
C SER A 565 -66.63 -5.88 19.76
N VAL A 566 -67.03 -4.63 19.52
CA VAL A 566 -67.46 -3.72 20.62
C VAL A 566 -68.96 -3.83 20.84
N TYR A 567 -69.33 -4.10 22.08
CA TYR A 567 -70.70 -4.39 22.49
C TYR A 567 -71.25 -3.29 23.39
N ASN A 568 -72.46 -2.85 23.09
CA ASN A 568 -73.18 -1.92 23.95
C ASN A 568 -74.56 -2.47 24.29
N GLN A 569 -74.99 -2.16 25.51
CA GLN A 569 -76.31 -2.52 26.01
C GLN A 569 -77.37 -1.60 25.40
N ILE A 570 -78.46 -2.17 24.89
CA ILE A 570 -79.60 -1.39 24.37
C ILE A 570 -80.28 -0.63 25.51
N LYS A 571 -80.67 0.63 25.27
CA LYS A 571 -81.49 1.42 26.20
C LYS A 571 -82.90 0.83 26.22
N ARG A 572 -83.37 0.47 27.40
CA ARG A 572 -84.72 -0.04 27.63
C ARG A 572 -85.47 0.93 28.55
N GLY A 573 -86.77 1.04 28.31
CA GLY A 573 -87.71 1.62 29.26
C GLY A 573 -88.56 0.50 29.83
N ASP A 574 -88.80 0.55 31.14
CA ASP A 574 -89.78 -0.33 31.78
C ASP A 574 -91.18 0.23 31.53
N ILE A 575 -92.14 -0.65 31.26
CA ILE A 575 -93.56 -0.29 31.14
C ILE A 575 -94.30 -0.93 32.32
N GLU A 576 -94.84 -0.10 33.22
CA GLU A 576 -95.81 -0.55 34.23
C GLU A 576 -97.22 -0.23 33.75
N GLY A 577 -98.03 -1.27 33.55
CA GLY A 577 -99.46 -1.13 33.28
C GLY A 577 -100.28 -1.35 34.54
N VAL A 578 -101.10 -0.38 34.93
CA VAL A 578 -102.06 -0.53 36.04
C VAL A 578 -103.46 -0.67 35.47
N LYS A 579 -104.11 -1.83 35.71
CA LYS A 579 -105.50 -2.02 35.30
C LYS A 579 -106.43 -1.27 36.26
N ILE A 580 -107.26 -0.38 35.71
CA ILE A 580 -108.23 0.40 36.46
C ILE A 580 -109.68 0.01 36.10
N GLY A 581 -110.58 0.13 37.06
CA GLY A 581 -112.00 -0.19 36.87
C GLY A 581 -112.74 0.86 36.04
N ALA A 582 -113.59 0.40 35.11
CA ALA A 582 -114.41 1.29 34.27
C ALA A 582 -115.34 2.16 35.13
N GLY A 583 -115.26 3.49 34.96
CA GLY A 583 -116.09 4.47 35.66
C GLY A 583 -115.59 4.93 37.04
N THR A 584 -114.65 4.23 37.69
CA THR A 584 -114.17 4.58 39.05
C THR A 584 -112.73 5.09 39.10
N HIS A 585 -111.93 4.85 38.06
CA HIS A 585 -110.49 5.17 38.00
C HIS A 585 -109.63 4.62 39.15
N LYS A 586 -110.14 3.63 39.92
CA LYS A 586 -109.37 2.96 40.99
C LYS A 586 -108.59 1.77 40.44
N ARG A 587 -107.38 1.53 40.98
CA ARG A 587 -106.53 0.34 40.73
C ARG A 587 -107.33 -0.90 41.10
N LEU A 588 -107.53 -1.81 40.15
CA LEU A 588 -108.08 -3.14 40.43
C LEU A 588 -106.99 -3.94 41.16
N ALA A 589 -107.39 -4.64 42.23
CA ALA A 589 -106.51 -5.52 42.99
C ALA A 589 -106.05 -6.71 42.14
#